data_AF-A0A6J4QDL5-F1
#
_entry.id   AF-A0A6J4QDL5-F1
#
_cell.length_a   1.000
_cell.length_b   1.000
_cell.length_c   1.000
_cell.angle_alpha   90.00
_cell.angle_beta   90.00
_cell.angle_gamma   90.00
#
_symmetry.space_group_name_H-M   'P 1'
#
loop_
_entity.id
_entity.type
_entity.pdbx_description
1 polymer ?
#
loop_
_entity_poly.entity_id
_entity_poly.type
_entity_poly.pdbx_seq_one_letter_code
_entity_poly.pdbx_strand_id
1 'polypeptide(L)' 'MDHLDVVRPEVDQVLQELVDDVHETFGTNLCMVNLILADVQYFRTWSGGLVGGPARGPRRS' A
#
# COMPACT_ATOMS: atom_id res chain seq x y z
N MET A 1 -4.86 -22.45 -0.47
CA MET A 1 -3.99 -21.36 -0.98
C MET A 1 -4.45 -20.02 -0.40
N ASP A 2 -4.84 -20.01 0.87
CA ASP A 2 -5.79 -19.03 1.40
C ASP A 2 -5.19 -18.14 2.50
N HIS A 3 -3.87 -18.13 2.63
CA HIS A 3 -3.16 -17.35 3.67
C HIS A 3 -2.79 -15.93 3.22
N LEU A 4 -2.93 -15.64 1.92
CA LEU A 4 -2.50 -14.37 1.33
C LEU A 4 -3.57 -13.31 1.30
N ASP A 5 -4.82 -13.73 1.10
CA ASP A 5 -6.01 -12.88 1.17
C ASP A 5 -6.55 -12.74 2.60
N VAL A 6 -5.82 -13.27 3.60
CA VAL A 6 -6.17 -13.01 5.00
C VAL A 6 -5.88 -11.53 5.26
N VAL A 7 -6.95 -10.75 5.28
CA VAL A 7 -6.97 -9.40 5.82
C VAL A 7 -6.49 -9.49 7.26
N ARG A 8 -5.33 -8.91 7.54
CA ARG A 8 -4.75 -8.83 8.89
C ARG A 8 -4.69 -7.34 9.20
N PRO A 9 -5.76 -6.77 9.77
CA PRO A 9 -5.95 -5.32 9.82
C PRO A 9 -4.79 -4.61 10.54
N GLU A 10 -4.15 -5.25 11.51
CA GLU A 10 -2.98 -4.70 12.21
C GLU A 10 -1.76 -4.62 11.29
N VAL A 11 -1.55 -5.63 10.44
CA VAL A 11 -0.46 -5.65 9.46
C VAL A 11 -0.73 -4.65 8.35
N ASP A 12 -1.98 -4.57 7.88
CA ASP A 12 -2.38 -3.65 6.82
C ASP A 12 -2.21 -2.19 7.26
N GLN A 13 -2.51 -1.87 8.53
CA GLN A 13 -2.26 -0.55 9.10
C GLN A 13 -0.77 -0.21 9.12
N VAL A 14 0.08 -1.10 9.64
CA VAL A 14 1.53 -0.86 9.71
C VAL A 14 2.14 -0.67 8.32
N LEU A 15 1.72 -1.50 7.35
CA LEU A 15 2.20 -1.37 5.98
C LEU A 15 1.71 -0.07 5.34
N GLN A 16 0.49 0.38 5.63
CA GLN A 16 0.00 1.66 5.12
C GLN A 16 0.79 2.84 5.70
N GLU A 17 1.07 2.84 7.00
CA GLU A 17 1.87 3.88 7.67
C GLU A 17 3.28 3.95 7.05
N LEU A 18 3.93 2.80 6.86
CA LEU A 18 5.24 2.73 6.21
C LEU A 18 5.23 3.35 4.80
N VAL A 19 4.21 3.04 4.00
CA VAL A 19 4.15 3.54 2.62
C VAL A 19 3.81 5.02 2.57
N ASP A 20 2.99 5.52 3.51
CA ASP A 20 2.74 6.95 3.69
C ASP A 20 4.06 7.68 4.08
N ASP A 21 4.80 7.16 5.06
CA ASP A 21 6.05 7.76 5.55
C ASP A 21 7.12 7.82 4.46
N VAL A 22 7.32 6.74 3.71
CA VAL A 22 8.29 6.70 2.60
C VAL A 22 7.85 7.62 1.46
N HIS A 23 6.55 7.63 1.13
CA HIS A 23 6.02 8.51 0.11
C HIS A 23 6.28 9.99 0.45
N GLU A 24 6.01 10.39 1.68
CA GLU A 24 6.24 11.76 2.17
C GLU A 24 7.74 12.10 2.26
N THR A 25 8.54 11.21 2.86
CA THR A 25 9.98 11.42 3.10
C THR A 25 10.74 11.65 1.80
N PHE A 26 10.42 10.88 0.76
CA PHE A 26 11.12 10.94 -0.51
C PHE A 26 10.40 11.80 -1.56
N GLY A 27 9.21 12.33 -1.25
CA GLY A 27 8.40 13.12 -2.19
C GLY A 27 8.11 12.37 -3.49
N THR A 28 7.93 11.05 -3.41
CA THR A 28 7.73 10.21 -4.61
C THR A 28 6.34 10.41 -5.20
N ASN A 29 6.12 10.06 -6.46
CA ASN A 29 4.77 10.08 -7.05
C ASN A 29 3.93 8.87 -6.62
N LEU A 30 4.58 7.76 -6.28
CA LEU A 30 3.98 6.48 -5.93
C LEU A 30 4.96 5.63 -5.12
N CYS A 31 4.50 5.11 -3.99
CA CYS A 31 5.17 4.08 -3.22
C CYS A 31 4.22 2.88 -3.04
N MET A 32 4.74 1.66 -3.11
CA MET A 32 3.94 0.42 -3.03
C MET A 32 4.66 -0.66 -2.24
N VAL A 33 3.88 -1.46 -1.52
CA VAL A 33 4.33 -2.73 -0.93
C VAL A 33 3.68 -3.86 -1.68
N ASN A 34 4.52 -4.72 -2.24
CA ASN A 34 4.10 -5.91 -2.97
C ASN A 34 4.76 -7.15 -2.35
N LEU A 35 3.98 -8.21 -2.18
CA LEU A 35 4.48 -9.51 -1.73
C LEU A 35 4.82 -10.35 -2.97
N ILE A 36 6.08 -10.78 -3.06
CA ILE A 36 6.54 -11.64 -4.15
C ILE A 36 6.48 -13.10 -3.68
N LEU A 37 5.72 -13.92 -4.40
CA LEU A 37 5.58 -15.34 -4.13
C LEU A 37 5.79 -16.15 -5.39
N ALA A 38 6.87 -16.93 -5.40
CA ALA A 38 7.39 -17.54 -6.62
C ALA A 38 7.48 -16.46 -7.72
N ASP A 39 6.67 -16.58 -8.77
CA ASP A 39 6.65 -15.67 -9.92
C ASP A 39 5.45 -14.71 -9.93
N VAL A 40 4.71 -14.62 -8.82
CA VAL A 40 3.50 -13.77 -8.71
C VAL A 40 3.75 -12.60 -7.76
N GLN A 41 3.40 -11.40 -8.22
CA GLN A 41 3.40 -10.18 -7.42
C GLN A 41 1.99 -9.92 -6.87
N TYR A 42 1.85 -9.95 -5.56
CA TYR A 42 0.61 -9.64 -4.87
C TYR A 42 0.66 -8.21 -4.34
N PHE A 43 -0.32 -7.43 -4.77
CA PHE A 43 -0.50 -6.07 -4.29
C PHE A 43 -0.96 -6.07 -2.83
N ARG A 44 -0.31 -5.28 -1.95
CA ARG A 44 -0.75 -5.12 -0.56
C ARG A 44 -1.23 -3.72 -0.24
N THR A 45 -0.40 -2.70 -0.46
CA THR A 45 -0.77 -1.30 -0.18
C THR A 45 0.07 -0.32 -0.99
N TRP A 46 -0.39 0.92 -1.09
CA TRP A 46 0.23 2.02 -1.80
C TRP A 46 -0.02 3.37 -1.14
N SER A 47 0.82 4.36 -1.46
CA SER A 47 0.60 5.78 -1.19
C SER A 47 1.04 6.59 -2.40
N GLY A 48 0.31 7.67 -2.68
CA GLY A 48 0.47 8.47 -3.89
C GLY A 48 -0.52 8.11 -5.00
N GLY A 49 -0.28 8.71 -6.17
CA GLY A 49 -1.22 8.68 -7.28
C GLY A 49 -1.11 7.40 -8.09
N LEU A 50 -2.02 6.45 -7.86
CA LEU A 50 -2.33 5.47 -8.90
C LEU A 50 -3.16 6.17 -9.96
N VAL A 51 -2.58 6.41 -11.13
CA VAL A 51 -3.31 6.91 -12.29
C VAL A 51 -4.37 5.85 -12.66
N GLY A 52 -5.59 6.00 -12.14
CA GLY A 52 -6.73 5.11 -12.38
C GLY A 52 -7.37 4.41 -11.17
N GLY A 53 -6.91 4.64 -9.92
CA GLY A 53 -7.56 4.10 -8.71
C GLY A 53 -8.49 5.11 -8.01
N PRO A 54 -9.45 4.68 -7.15
CA PRO A 54 -10.29 5.61 -6.41
C PRO A 54 -9.42 6.50 -5.53
N ALA A 55 -9.52 7.82 -5.73
CA ALA A 55 -8.80 8.80 -4.95
C ALA A 55 -9.12 8.59 -3.46
N ARG A 56 -8.11 8.30 -2.63
CA ARG A 56 -8.24 8.43 -1.17
C ARG A 56 -8.66 9.87 -0.92
N GLY A 57 -9.89 10.05 -0.45
CA GLY A 57 -10.43 11.36 -0.09
C GLY A 57 -9.52 12.10 0.89
N PRO A 58 -9.63 13.43 0.98
CA PRO A 58 -8.71 14.25 1.76
C PRO A 58 -8.72 13.80 3.22
N ARG A 59 -7.51 13.59 3.80
CA ARG A 59 -7.36 13.50 5.27
C ARG A 59 -7.92 14.81 5.84
N ARG A 60 -9.05 14.73 6.54
CA ARG A 60 -9.56 15.87 7.31
C ARG A 60 -8.55 16.19 8.42
N SER A 61 -8.22 17.48 8.49
CA SER A 61 -7.39 18.15 9.51
C SER A 61 -7.80 17.81 10.93
#